data_AF-A0A6H1U014-F1
#
_entry.id   AF-A0A6H1U014-F1
#
_cell.length_a   1.000
_cell.length_b   1.000
_cell.length_c   1.000
_cell.angle_alpha   90.00
_cell.angle_beta   90.00
_cell.angle_gamma   90.00
#
_symmetry.space_group_name_H-M   'P 1'
#
loop_
_entity.id
_entity.type
_entity.pdbx_description
1 polymer ?
#
loop_
_entity_poly.entity_id
_entity_poly.type
_entity_poly.pdbx_seq_one_letter_code
_entity_poly.pdbx_strand_id
1 'polypeptide(L)'
;MSNLVLVIDTNKRPLDPVHPGTARHLLNTGKAAVFRRYPFTIILKQAHPDAPVQDLELKLDPGSKTTGIAINQGNPIICGAELPHRGQPIKESLLSRRQSRRSRRNGQTRDRQARFLNRTRPQSWLTPSLQHRVDTVLTWVNRLGKLAPINSIARELVRFDLQRLQNPQISAVESQQGELHGYEVREYSPYLGRVWCRASGNFDIVTQSGRVAGINHKHCQPIHKKDGYAYGF
;
A
#
# COMPACT_ATOMS: atom_id res chain seq x y z
N MET A 1 13.83 16.79 -5.61
CA MET A 1 12.64 16.06 -6.12
C MET A 1 12.13 16.79 -7.33
N SER A 2 12.01 16.11 -8.46
CA SER A 2 11.37 16.65 -9.66
C SER A 2 9.86 16.60 -9.46
N ASN A 3 9.22 17.73 -9.14
CA ASN A 3 7.76 17.79 -9.05
C ASN A 3 7.17 17.88 -10.47
N LEU A 4 6.85 16.74 -11.09
CA LEU A 4 6.15 16.77 -12.38
C LEU A 4 4.66 17.11 -12.19
N VAL A 5 4.06 17.62 -13.25
CA VAL A 5 2.65 17.97 -13.34
C VAL A 5 1.91 16.86 -14.05
N LEU A 6 0.80 16.41 -13.46
CA LEU A 6 -0.06 15.41 -14.08
C LEU A 6 -0.80 16.01 -15.28
N VAL A 7 -0.92 15.24 -16.34
CA VAL A 7 -1.55 15.67 -17.60
C VAL A 7 -2.61 14.67 -18.00
N ILE A 8 -3.78 15.17 -18.38
CA ILE A 8 -4.84 14.38 -19.00
C ILE A 8 -5.22 15.03 -20.35
N ASP A 9 -5.76 14.23 -21.27
CA ASP A 9 -6.31 14.74 -22.52
C ASP A 9 -7.78 15.19 -22.38
N THR A 10 -8.38 15.70 -23.46
CA THR A 10 -9.79 16.14 -23.48
C THR A 10 -10.78 15.00 -23.15
N ASN A 11 -10.41 13.75 -23.44
CA ASN A 11 -11.17 12.54 -23.13
C ASN A 11 -10.91 12.03 -21.69
N LYS A 12 -10.13 12.77 -20.90
CA LYS A 12 -9.69 12.42 -19.54
C LYS A 12 -8.81 11.16 -19.49
N ARG A 13 -8.15 10.80 -20.59
CA ARG A 13 -7.11 9.78 -20.60
C ARG A 13 -5.85 10.35 -19.91
N PRO A 14 -5.28 9.65 -18.93
CA PRO A 14 -3.98 10.01 -18.36
C PRO A 14 -2.86 9.94 -19.40
N LEU A 15 -1.99 10.96 -19.38
CA LEU A 15 -0.77 11.05 -20.19
C LEU A 15 0.47 11.09 -19.29
N ASP A 16 1.66 11.05 -19.90
CA ASP A 16 2.92 11.18 -19.18
C ASP A 16 2.99 12.52 -18.42
N PRO A 17 3.38 12.50 -17.14
CA PRO A 17 3.61 13.72 -16.37
C PRO A 17 4.71 14.57 -17.00
N VAL A 18 4.53 15.90 -17.00
CA VAL A 18 5.46 16.83 -17.64
C VAL A 18 6.15 17.74 -16.62
N HIS A 19 7.31 18.26 -16.98
CA HIS A 19 8.00 19.24 -16.14
C HIS A 19 7.14 20.51 -15.97
N PRO A 20 7.17 21.20 -14.81
CA PRO A 20 6.38 22.42 -14.58
C PRO A 20 6.61 23.52 -15.61
N GLY A 21 7.82 23.59 -16.20
CA GLY A 21 8.13 24.51 -17.31
C GLY A 21 7.27 24.23 -18.55
N THR A 22 7.15 22.96 -18.94
CA THR A 22 6.29 22.51 -20.05
C THR A 22 4.82 22.76 -19.72
N ALA A 23 4.38 22.44 -18.50
CA ALA A 23 3.01 22.71 -18.07
C ALA A 23 2.68 24.21 -18.15
N ARG A 24 3.59 25.08 -17.69
CA ARG A 24 3.43 26.54 -17.79
C ARG A 24 3.37 27.00 -19.24
N HIS A 25 4.24 26.48 -20.11
CA HIS A 25 4.22 26.80 -21.53
C HIS A 25 2.88 26.41 -22.18
N LEU A 26 2.36 25.22 -21.89
CA LEU A 26 1.06 24.76 -22.40
C LEU A 26 -0.10 25.63 -21.91
N LEU A 27 -0.05 26.10 -20.66
CA LEU A 27 -1.03 27.02 -20.11
C LEU A 27 -0.95 28.42 -20.76
N ASN A 28 0.26 28.99 -20.86
CA ASN A 28 0.48 30.32 -21.44
C ASN A 28 0.12 30.38 -22.94
N THR A 29 0.38 29.30 -23.68
CA THR A 29 0.01 29.17 -25.09
C THR A 29 -1.46 28.81 -25.30
N GLY A 30 -2.23 28.60 -24.23
CA GLY A 30 -3.65 28.26 -24.29
C GLY A 30 -3.95 26.87 -24.83
N LYS A 31 -2.96 25.97 -24.92
CA LYS A 31 -3.12 24.56 -25.35
C LYS A 31 -3.68 23.66 -24.25
N ALA A 32 -3.52 24.06 -23.00
CA ALA A 32 -4.04 23.37 -21.83
C ALA A 32 -4.83 24.32 -20.92
N ALA A 33 -5.62 23.75 -20.01
CA ALA A 33 -6.28 24.45 -18.91
C ALA A 33 -5.97 23.76 -17.57
N VAL A 34 -6.13 24.47 -16.46
CA VAL A 34 -6.04 23.86 -15.14
C VAL A 34 -7.27 22.99 -14.91
N PHE A 35 -7.05 21.68 -14.75
CA PHE A 35 -8.12 20.74 -14.42
C PHE A 35 -8.37 20.68 -12.92
N ARG A 36 -7.28 20.65 -12.13
CA ARG A 36 -7.34 20.55 -10.68
C ARG A 36 -6.10 21.16 -10.05
N ARG A 37 -6.27 21.80 -8.88
CA ARG A 37 -5.16 22.39 -8.12
C ARG A 37 -4.41 21.38 -7.24
N TYR A 38 -5.08 20.34 -6.75
CA TYR A 38 -4.48 19.34 -5.88
C TYR A 38 -5.00 17.90 -6.14
N PRO A 39 -4.14 16.97 -6.61
CA PRO A 39 -2.79 17.24 -7.11
C PRO A 39 -2.87 18.15 -8.35
N PHE A 40 -1.85 18.99 -8.57
CA PHE A 40 -1.88 19.95 -9.68
C PHE A 40 -1.90 19.18 -11.00
N THR A 41 -2.98 19.36 -11.77
CA THR A 41 -3.26 18.61 -12.99
C THR A 41 -3.73 19.57 -14.06
N ILE A 42 -3.16 19.46 -15.26
CA ILE A 42 -3.63 20.19 -16.45
C ILE A 42 -4.37 19.25 -17.39
N ILE A 43 -5.32 19.80 -18.13
CA ILE A 43 -6.04 19.11 -19.21
C ILE A 43 -5.68 19.73 -20.55
N LEU A 44 -5.29 18.91 -21.52
CA LEU A 44 -5.07 19.34 -22.90
C LEU A 44 -6.41 19.53 -23.62
N LYS A 45 -6.49 20.52 -24.51
CA LYS A 45 -7.71 20.81 -25.28
C LYS A 45 -7.97 19.83 -26.43
N GLN A 46 -7.00 19.00 -26.77
CA GLN A 46 -7.07 18.02 -27.85
C GLN A 46 -6.98 16.60 -27.28
N ALA A 47 -7.53 15.63 -28.02
CA ALA A 47 -7.39 14.22 -27.71
C ALA A 47 -6.03 13.71 -28.22
N HIS A 48 -5.40 12.81 -27.46
CA HIS A 48 -4.13 12.20 -27.83
C HIS A 48 -4.20 10.66 -27.66
N PRO A 49 -4.99 9.97 -28.50
CA PRO A 49 -5.20 8.52 -28.37
C PRO A 49 -3.95 7.70 -28.66
N ASP A 50 -3.08 8.17 -29.55
CA ASP A 50 -1.87 7.45 -29.98
C ASP A 50 -0.62 7.87 -29.20
N ALA A 51 -0.77 8.73 -28.18
CA ALA A 51 0.37 9.14 -27.37
C ALA A 51 0.89 7.96 -26.54
N PRO A 52 2.21 7.65 -26.63
CA PRO A 52 2.81 6.65 -25.76
C PRO A 52 2.74 7.15 -24.32
N VAL A 53 2.37 6.24 -23.42
CA VAL A 53 2.36 6.50 -21.97
C VAL A 53 3.25 5.47 -21.30
N GLN A 54 4.05 5.94 -20.34
CA GLN A 54 4.90 5.09 -19.54
C GLN A 54 4.16 4.67 -18.28
N ASP A 55 4.28 3.39 -17.95
CA ASP A 55 3.66 2.83 -16.76
C ASP A 55 4.29 3.43 -15.51
N LEU A 56 3.43 3.90 -14.61
CA LEU A 56 3.81 4.43 -13.32
C LEU A 56 3.49 3.45 -12.21
N GLU A 57 4.40 3.39 -11.22
CA GLU A 57 4.22 2.61 -10.00
C GLU A 57 3.81 3.54 -8.85
N LEU A 58 2.72 3.20 -8.16
CA LEU A 58 2.28 3.89 -6.96
C LEU A 58 2.83 3.18 -5.72
N LYS A 59 3.71 3.83 -4.97
CA LYS A 59 4.23 3.34 -3.70
C LYS A 59 3.44 3.90 -2.53
N LEU A 60 3.02 3.03 -1.63
CA LEU A 60 2.28 3.36 -0.41
C LEU A 60 3.08 2.95 0.83
N ASP A 61 3.38 3.91 1.69
CA ASP A 61 3.98 3.70 3.01
C ASP A 61 2.94 4.02 4.10
N PRO A 62 2.24 3.01 4.65
CA PRO A 62 1.11 3.21 5.56
C PRO A 62 1.55 3.45 7.02
N GLY A 63 1.76 4.70 7.40
CA GLY A 63 1.96 5.09 8.80
C GLY A 63 0.66 5.24 9.62
N SER A 64 0.81 5.35 10.95
CA SER A 64 -0.30 5.48 11.90
C SER A 64 -0.98 6.85 11.87
N LYS A 65 -0.20 7.92 11.65
CA LYS A 65 -0.66 9.32 11.55
C LYS A 65 -0.76 9.79 10.10
N THR A 66 0.17 9.38 9.26
CA THR A 66 0.28 9.78 7.86
C THR A 66 0.55 8.55 7.00
N THR A 67 0.05 8.52 5.77
CA THR A 67 0.49 7.57 4.75
C THR A 67 1.37 8.32 3.75
N GLY A 68 2.61 7.87 3.56
CA GLY A 68 3.44 8.30 2.46
C GLY A 68 2.92 7.73 1.14
N ILE A 69 2.84 8.57 0.12
CA ILE A 69 2.44 8.20 -1.23
C ILE A 69 3.53 8.70 -2.18
N ALA A 70 4.05 7.82 -3.02
CA ALA A 70 4.99 8.21 -4.08
C ALA A 70 4.56 7.63 -5.43
N ILE A 71 4.76 8.38 -6.50
CA ILE A 71 4.58 7.93 -7.88
C ILE A 71 5.96 7.84 -8.52
N ASN A 72 6.28 6.69 -9.08
CA ASN A 72 7.57 6.37 -9.67
C ASN A 72 7.42 6.03 -11.15
N GLN A 73 8.45 6.37 -11.93
CA GLN A 73 8.60 5.97 -13.33
C GLN A 73 9.90 5.18 -13.48
N GLY A 74 9.94 3.98 -12.88
CA GLY A 74 11.17 3.24 -12.68
C GLY A 74 11.99 3.82 -11.53
N ASN A 75 13.09 4.53 -11.84
CA ASN A 75 14.06 4.98 -10.83
C ASN A 75 13.84 6.41 -10.27
N PRO A 76 13.33 7.41 -11.03
CA PRO A 76 12.99 8.69 -10.43
C PRO A 76 11.60 8.67 -9.77
N ILE A 77 11.52 9.28 -8.58
CA ILE A 77 10.26 9.66 -7.94
C ILE A 77 9.73 10.92 -8.65
N ILE A 78 8.54 10.81 -9.23
CA ILE A 78 7.84 11.88 -9.94
C ILE A 78 7.11 12.82 -8.99
N CYS A 79 6.50 12.23 -7.96
CA CYS A 79 5.66 12.97 -7.03
C CYS A 79 5.64 12.24 -5.69
N GLY A 80 5.83 12.99 -4.61
CA GLY A 80 5.64 12.52 -3.25
C GLY A 80 4.53 13.30 -2.58
N ALA A 81 3.71 12.63 -1.77
CA ALA A 81 2.68 13.24 -0.97
C ALA A 81 2.56 12.55 0.39
N GLU A 82 2.22 13.32 1.42
CA GLU A 82 1.85 12.80 2.72
C GLU A 82 0.35 12.95 2.91
N LEU A 83 -0.32 11.84 3.20
CA LEU A 83 -1.74 11.78 3.46
C LEU A 83 -2.00 11.74 4.97
N PRO A 84 -2.40 12.85 5.62
CA PRO A 84 -2.71 12.85 7.03
C PRO A 84 -4.03 12.13 7.33
N HIS A 85 -4.02 11.31 8.38
CA HIS A 85 -5.18 10.57 8.87
C HIS A 85 -5.85 11.27 10.04
N ARG A 86 -7.18 11.21 10.11
CA ARG A 86 -7.97 11.73 11.23
C ARG A 86 -8.24 10.68 12.31
N GLY A 87 -7.43 9.62 12.37
CA GLY A 87 -7.64 8.50 13.29
C GLY A 87 -7.66 8.90 14.76
N GLN A 88 -6.79 9.83 15.16
CA GLN A 88 -6.71 10.32 16.54
C GLN A 88 -7.95 11.15 16.93
N PRO A 89 -8.38 12.18 16.16
CA PRO A 89 -9.65 12.87 16.41
C PRO A 89 -10.88 11.94 16.46
N ILE A 90 -10.93 10.93 15.59
CA ILE A 90 -12.01 9.92 15.59
C ILE A 90 -12.02 9.13 16.90
N LYS A 91 -10.84 8.71 17.38
CA LYS A 91 -10.68 7.99 18.65
C LYS A 91 -11.14 8.85 19.82
N GLU A 92 -10.71 10.11 19.88
CA GLU A 92 -11.12 11.06 20.92
C GLU A 92 -12.64 11.28 20.93
N SER A 93 -13.25 11.44 19.75
CA SER A 93 -14.70 11.57 19.59
C SER A 93 -15.47 10.31 20.04
N LEU A 94 -14.89 9.12 19.86
CA LEU A 94 -15.47 7.86 20.36
C LEU A 94 -15.35 7.74 21.88
N LEU A 95 -14.22 8.16 22.45
CA LEU A 95 -13.97 8.16 23.89
C LEU A 95 -14.89 9.15 24.62
N SER A 96 -15.01 10.38 24.11
CA SER A 96 -15.94 11.39 24.64
C SER A 96 -17.37 10.85 24.66
N ARG A 97 -17.88 10.31 23.54
CA ARG A 97 -19.21 9.67 23.48
C ARG A 97 -19.36 8.51 24.47
N ARG A 98 -18.31 7.73 24.71
CA ARG A 98 -18.33 6.65 25.70
C ARG A 98 -18.44 7.21 27.12
N GLN A 99 -17.69 8.26 27.44
CA GLN A 99 -17.71 8.92 28.75
C GLN A 99 -19.08 9.51 29.05
N SER A 100 -19.70 10.25 28.12
CA SER A 100 -21.06 10.79 28.30
C SER A 100 -22.09 9.69 28.57
N ARG A 101 -22.01 8.55 27.86
CA ARG A 101 -22.89 7.40 28.11
C ARG A 101 -22.68 6.78 29.49
N ARG A 102 -21.43 6.71 29.98
CA ARG A 102 -21.10 6.22 31.32
C ARG A 102 -21.62 7.16 32.40
N SER A 103 -21.38 8.47 32.26
CA SER A 103 -21.87 9.48 33.19
C SER A 103 -23.40 9.43 33.32
N ARG A 104 -24.12 9.38 32.19
CA ARG A 104 -25.59 9.23 32.19
C ARG A 104 -26.06 7.92 32.85
N ARG A 105 -25.31 6.83 32.71
CA ARG A 105 -25.63 5.56 33.38
C ARG A 105 -25.50 5.70 34.89
N ASN A 106 -24.40 6.29 35.36
CA ASN A 106 -24.17 6.47 36.79
C ASN A 106 -25.16 7.46 37.42
N GLY A 107 -25.57 8.51 36.70
CA GLY A 107 -26.45 9.56 37.23
C GLY A 107 -27.95 9.32 37.02
N GLN A 108 -28.39 8.88 35.84
CA GLN A 108 -29.82 8.90 35.45
C GLN A 108 -30.43 7.52 35.19
N THR A 109 -29.62 6.50 34.95
CA THR A 109 -30.12 5.17 34.51
C THR A 109 -29.38 4.03 35.20
N ARG A 110 -29.11 4.19 36.50
CA ARG A 110 -28.30 3.26 37.31
C ARG A 110 -28.88 1.85 37.31
N ASP A 111 -30.20 1.75 37.45
CA ASP A 111 -30.90 0.46 37.57
C ASP A 111 -31.22 -0.17 36.20
N ARG A 112 -30.90 0.52 35.10
CA ARG A 112 -31.14 0.00 33.74
C ARG A 112 -30.07 -1.04 33.37
N GLN A 113 -30.50 -2.29 33.22
CA GLN A 113 -29.63 -3.40 32.80
C GLN A 113 -28.84 -3.10 31.51
N ALA A 114 -27.58 -3.56 31.48
CA ALA A 114 -26.68 -3.37 30.36
C ALA A 114 -26.97 -4.38 29.23
N ARG A 115 -27.32 -3.87 28.04
CA ARG A 115 -27.59 -4.71 26.85
C ARG A 115 -26.31 -4.95 26.05
N PHE A 116 -25.46 -5.88 26.51
CA PHE A 116 -24.20 -6.20 25.83
C PHE A 116 -24.40 -6.87 24.48
N LEU A 117 -25.41 -7.75 24.38
CA LEU A 117 -25.76 -8.51 23.18
C LEU A 117 -26.23 -7.64 22.01
N ASN A 118 -26.67 -6.41 22.28
CA ASN A 118 -27.06 -5.45 21.23
C ASN A 118 -25.85 -4.83 20.51
N ARG A 119 -24.62 -5.15 20.93
CA ARG A 119 -23.38 -4.67 20.29
C ARG A 119 -22.90 -5.69 19.27
N THR A 120 -23.60 -5.77 18.14
CA THR A 120 -23.17 -6.61 17.02
C THR A 120 -22.13 -5.88 16.17
N ARG A 121 -21.21 -6.65 15.58
CA ARG A 121 -20.22 -6.17 14.61
C ARG A 121 -20.24 -7.11 13.41
N PRO A 122 -20.17 -6.60 12.17
CA PRO A 122 -20.04 -7.45 10.99
C PRO A 122 -18.69 -8.18 10.97
N GLN A 123 -18.61 -9.25 10.18
CA GLN A 123 -17.46 -10.15 10.10
C GLN A 123 -16.15 -9.47 9.62
N SER A 124 -16.25 -8.36 8.89
CA SER A 124 -15.11 -7.54 8.41
C SER A 124 -14.99 -6.19 9.12
N TRP A 125 -15.54 -6.07 10.33
CA TRP A 125 -15.56 -4.80 11.04
C TRP A 125 -14.16 -4.32 11.43
N LEU A 126 -13.76 -3.18 10.88
CA LEU A 126 -12.63 -2.40 11.37
C LEU A 126 -13.11 -1.34 12.37
N THR A 127 -12.24 -0.99 13.33
CA THR A 127 -12.52 0.18 14.17
C THR A 127 -12.61 1.44 13.31
N PRO A 128 -13.47 2.42 13.62
CA PRO A 128 -13.69 3.58 12.75
C PRO A 128 -12.41 4.35 12.36
N SER A 129 -11.43 4.39 13.26
CA SER A 129 -10.12 5.00 12.98
C SER A 129 -9.29 4.22 11.98
N LEU A 130 -9.35 2.87 12.00
CA LEU A 130 -8.65 2.02 11.04
C LEU A 130 -9.37 2.01 9.68
N GLN A 131 -10.71 1.93 9.69
CA GLN A 131 -11.51 2.03 8.47
C GLN A 131 -11.23 3.35 7.73
N HIS A 132 -11.19 4.46 8.48
CA HIS A 132 -10.86 5.77 7.89
C HIS A 132 -9.49 5.79 7.20
N ARG A 133 -8.47 5.11 7.74
CA ARG A 133 -7.15 5.02 7.10
C ARG A 133 -7.26 4.29 5.75
N VAL A 134 -7.97 3.16 5.74
CA VAL A 134 -8.19 2.36 4.52
C VAL A 134 -8.94 3.16 3.46
N ASP A 135 -10.10 3.74 3.83
CA ASP A 135 -10.96 4.47 2.90
C ASP A 135 -10.28 5.70 2.32
N THR A 136 -9.51 6.42 3.14
CA THR A 136 -8.80 7.63 2.72
C THR A 136 -7.67 7.28 1.74
N VAL A 137 -6.91 6.22 2.01
CA VAL A 137 -5.88 5.73 1.08
C VAL A 137 -6.53 5.27 -0.23
N LEU A 138 -7.57 4.45 -0.18
CA LEU A 138 -8.29 3.99 -1.38
C LEU A 138 -8.86 5.15 -2.21
N THR A 139 -9.42 6.17 -1.55
CA THR A 139 -9.89 7.39 -2.22
C THR A 139 -8.77 8.07 -3.00
N TRP A 140 -7.56 8.11 -2.44
CA TRP A 140 -6.39 8.70 -3.09
C TRP A 140 -5.83 7.82 -4.20
N VAL A 141 -5.73 6.51 -4.00
CA VAL A 141 -5.34 5.54 -5.04
C VAL A 141 -6.26 5.67 -6.26
N ASN A 142 -7.58 5.61 -6.04
CA ASN A 142 -8.58 5.74 -7.11
C ASN A 142 -8.54 7.11 -7.80
N ARG A 143 -8.20 8.16 -7.05
CA ARG A 143 -8.06 9.51 -7.60
C ARG A 143 -6.81 9.60 -8.48
N LEU A 144 -5.68 9.10 -8.00
CA LEU A 144 -4.42 9.13 -8.75
C LEU A 144 -4.48 8.25 -10.00
N GLY A 145 -5.12 7.07 -9.93
CA GLY A 145 -5.32 6.20 -11.10
C GLY A 145 -6.17 6.82 -12.20
N LYS A 146 -6.98 7.85 -11.89
CA LYS A 146 -7.72 8.63 -12.91
C LYS A 146 -6.92 9.78 -13.51
N LEU A 147 -5.78 10.14 -12.92
CA LEU A 147 -4.99 11.32 -13.29
C LEU A 147 -3.60 10.95 -13.83
N ALA A 148 -3.16 9.72 -13.62
CA ALA A 148 -1.85 9.21 -13.98
C ALA A 148 -1.98 7.77 -14.48
N PRO A 149 -1.16 7.33 -15.46
CA PRO A 149 -1.15 5.96 -15.97
C PRO A 149 -0.50 5.00 -14.98
N ILE A 150 -1.18 4.74 -13.86
CA ILE A 150 -0.70 3.86 -12.79
C ILE A 150 -1.06 2.42 -13.16
N ASN A 151 -0.03 1.59 -13.35
CA ASN A 151 -0.19 0.19 -13.76
C ASN A 151 0.23 -0.80 -12.66
N SER A 152 0.93 -0.32 -11.63
CA SER A 152 1.32 -1.15 -10.47
C SER A 152 1.22 -0.35 -9.17
N ILE A 153 0.94 -1.07 -8.08
CA ILE A 153 0.89 -0.51 -6.73
C ILE A 153 1.80 -1.35 -5.83
N ALA A 154 2.84 -0.73 -5.29
CA ALA A 154 3.68 -1.35 -4.27
C ALA A 154 3.33 -0.78 -2.89
N ARG A 155 3.28 -1.64 -1.87
CA ARG A 155 2.99 -1.22 -0.51
C ARG A 155 4.01 -1.82 0.46
N GLU A 156 4.50 -1.00 1.37
CA GLU A 156 5.28 -1.49 2.51
C GLU A 156 4.34 -2.21 3.49
N LEU A 157 4.59 -3.51 3.68
CA LEU A 157 3.88 -4.33 4.66
C LEU A 157 4.83 -4.63 5.81
N VAL A 158 4.63 -3.96 6.94
CA VAL A 158 5.30 -4.32 8.19
C VAL A 158 4.69 -5.62 8.69
N ARG A 159 5.29 -6.76 8.33
CA ARG A 159 4.97 -8.06 8.92
C ARG A 159 5.60 -8.10 10.32
N PHE A 160 4.77 -7.92 11.35
CA PHE A 160 5.19 -8.19 12.71
C PHE A 160 5.09 -9.69 12.97
N ASP A 161 6.23 -10.32 13.26
CA ASP A 161 6.27 -11.70 13.74
C ASP A 161 5.97 -11.71 15.25
N LEU A 162 4.70 -11.92 15.59
CA LEU A 162 4.22 -11.90 16.99
C LEU A 162 4.85 -13.02 17.84
N GLN A 163 5.39 -14.08 17.22
CA GLN A 163 6.04 -15.16 17.95
C GLN A 163 7.39 -14.75 18.55
N ARG A 164 8.17 -13.92 17.84
CA ARG A 164 9.46 -13.42 18.35
C ARG A 164 9.32 -12.42 19.50
N LEU A 165 8.13 -11.82 19.68
CA LEU A 165 7.84 -10.93 20.80
C LEU A 165 7.53 -11.67 22.11
N GLN A 166 7.05 -12.92 22.03
CA GLN A 166 6.71 -13.71 23.21
C GLN A 166 7.89 -14.54 23.73
N ASN A 167 8.82 -14.96 22.86
CA ASN A 167 10.04 -15.66 23.26
C ASN A 167 11.25 -15.16 22.44
N PRO A 168 12.11 -14.29 23.03
CA PRO A 168 13.27 -13.72 22.35
C PRO A 168 14.36 -14.73 21.93
N GLN A 169 14.27 -15.97 22.41
CA GLN A 169 15.27 -17.04 22.23
C GLN A 169 14.86 -18.08 21.17
N ILE A 170 13.71 -17.94 20.49
CA ILE A 170 13.25 -18.93 19.50
C ILE A 170 14.21 -18.95 18.30
N SER A 171 14.71 -20.15 18.00
CA SER A 171 15.52 -20.41 16.81
C SER A 171 14.63 -20.37 15.55
N ALA A 172 15.15 -19.85 14.43
CA ALA A 172 14.37 -19.53 13.22
C ALA A 172 13.57 -20.70 12.61
N VAL A 173 13.83 -21.95 13.04
CA VAL A 173 13.18 -23.17 12.56
C VAL A 173 11.87 -23.43 13.33
N GLU A 174 11.79 -23.08 14.61
CA GLU A 174 10.63 -23.34 15.47
C GLU A 174 9.49 -22.32 15.26
N SER A 175 9.80 -21.12 14.75
CA SER A 175 8.79 -20.12 14.35
C SER A 175 7.93 -20.55 13.15
N GLN A 176 8.40 -21.48 12.31
CA GLN A 176 7.61 -21.93 11.16
C GLN A 176 6.46 -22.87 11.53
N GLN A 177 6.36 -23.33 12.78
CA GLN A 177 5.40 -24.34 13.24
C GLN A 177 4.41 -23.80 14.29
N GLY A 178 3.95 -22.55 14.15
CA GLY A 178 2.92 -21.97 15.02
C GLY A 178 1.51 -22.57 14.89
N GLU A 179 0.68 -22.40 15.92
CA GLU A 179 -0.74 -22.84 16.05
C GLU A 179 -1.69 -22.45 14.89
N LEU A 180 -1.26 -21.62 13.94
CA LEU A 180 -2.00 -21.32 12.70
C LEU A 180 -1.75 -22.37 11.59
N HIS A 181 -1.45 -23.61 11.98
CA HIS A 181 -1.51 -24.75 11.08
C HIS A 181 -2.98 -24.99 10.67
N GLY A 182 -3.41 -24.41 9.55
CA GLY A 182 -4.75 -24.63 9.00
C GLY A 182 -5.48 -23.41 8.41
N TYR A 183 -4.91 -22.19 8.45
CA TYR A 183 -5.50 -21.04 7.74
C TYR A 183 -4.75 -20.77 6.43
N GLU A 184 -5.46 -20.96 5.31
CA GLU A 184 -4.95 -20.76 3.96
C GLU A 184 -4.44 -19.33 3.74
N VAL A 185 -3.13 -19.19 3.54
CA VAL A 185 -2.57 -18.09 2.75
C VAL A 185 -1.92 -18.75 1.53
N ARG A 186 -2.53 -18.48 0.36
CA ARG A 186 -2.20 -19.04 -0.95
C ARG A 186 -0.68 -19.00 -1.24
N GLU A 187 -0.18 -20.16 -1.71
CA GLU A 187 1.16 -20.47 -2.25
C GLU A 187 1.73 -19.38 -3.19
N TYR A 188 3.05 -19.21 -3.37
CA TYR A 188 3.96 -20.16 -4.03
C TYR A 188 5.45 -19.89 -3.69
N SER A 189 6.12 -20.89 -3.11
CA SER A 189 7.38 -21.50 -3.58
C SER A 189 7.89 -22.46 -2.50
N PRO A 190 8.05 -23.77 -2.78
CA PRO A 190 8.19 -24.81 -1.75
C PRO A 190 9.53 -24.82 -0.98
N TYR A 191 10.46 -23.90 -1.27
CA TYR A 191 11.79 -23.91 -0.68
C TYR A 191 12.22 -22.51 -0.21
N LEU A 192 12.29 -22.34 1.11
CA LEU A 192 12.90 -21.16 1.75
C LEU A 192 14.20 -21.62 2.43
N GLY A 193 15.36 -21.31 1.85
CA GLY A 193 16.65 -21.76 2.37
C GLY A 193 17.81 -20.87 1.92
N ARG A 194 18.94 -20.93 2.65
CA ARG A 194 20.20 -20.30 2.22
C ARG A 194 20.86 -21.20 1.18
N VAL A 195 21.11 -20.65 -0.01
CA VAL A 195 21.77 -21.34 -1.11
C VAL A 195 23.19 -20.80 -1.27
N TRP A 196 24.18 -21.68 -1.35
CA TRP A 196 25.56 -21.31 -1.65
C TRP A 196 25.77 -21.35 -3.17
N CYS A 197 25.97 -20.18 -3.77
CA CYS A 197 26.30 -20.09 -5.19
C CYS A 197 27.81 -20.32 -5.38
N ARG A 198 28.17 -21.31 -6.20
CA ARG A 198 29.57 -21.51 -6.60
C ARG A 198 29.96 -20.46 -7.66
N ALA A 199 31.26 -20.18 -7.79
CA ALA A 199 31.77 -19.26 -8.81
C ALA A 199 31.37 -19.64 -10.25
N SER A 200 31.06 -20.92 -10.50
CA SER A 200 30.55 -21.43 -11.77
C SER A 200 29.07 -21.10 -12.05
N GLY A 201 28.37 -20.41 -11.14
CA GLY A 201 26.96 -20.05 -11.29
C GLY A 201 25.98 -21.20 -11.07
N ASN A 202 26.44 -22.30 -10.47
CA ASN A 202 25.62 -23.46 -10.09
C ASN A 202 25.48 -23.55 -8.57
N PHE A 203 24.37 -24.12 -8.13
CA PHE A 203 24.08 -24.36 -6.72
C PHE A 203 23.26 -25.62 -6.47
N ASP A 204 23.25 -26.06 -5.21
CA ASP A 204 22.53 -27.26 -4.78
C ASP A 204 21.34 -26.84 -3.90
N ILE A 205 20.20 -27.51 -4.04
CA ILE A 205 19.01 -27.31 -3.22
C ILE A 205 18.65 -28.65 -2.57
N VAL A 206 18.27 -28.62 -1.30
CA VAL A 206 17.68 -29.77 -0.62
C VAL A 206 16.17 -29.68 -0.76
N THR A 207 15.57 -30.63 -1.48
CA THR A 207 14.12 -30.77 -1.62
C THR A 207 13.58 -31.82 -0.65
N GLN A 208 12.26 -31.92 -0.52
CA GLN A 208 11.62 -33.00 0.25
C GLN A 208 11.93 -34.39 -0.32
N SER A 209 12.24 -34.47 -1.62
CA SER A 209 12.60 -35.69 -2.34
C SER A 209 14.10 -36.00 -2.36
N GLY A 210 14.94 -35.14 -1.78
CA GLY A 210 16.39 -35.35 -1.67
C GLY A 210 17.22 -34.13 -2.09
N ARG A 211 18.54 -34.28 -2.13
CA ARG A 211 19.44 -33.22 -2.59
C ARG A 211 19.49 -33.20 -4.11
N VAL A 212 19.16 -32.07 -4.72
CA VAL A 212 19.34 -31.80 -6.15
C VAL A 212 20.57 -30.91 -6.30
N ALA A 213 21.61 -31.42 -6.98
CA ALA A 213 22.88 -30.74 -7.14
C ALA A 213 23.05 -30.17 -8.57
N GLY A 214 23.79 -29.06 -8.68
CA GLY A 214 24.23 -28.53 -9.98
C GLY A 214 23.21 -27.67 -10.74
N ILE A 215 22.24 -27.07 -10.05
CA ILE A 215 21.23 -26.19 -10.68
C ILE A 215 21.90 -24.87 -11.10
N ASN A 216 21.83 -24.55 -12.40
CA ASN A 216 22.36 -23.29 -12.92
C ASN A 216 21.40 -22.13 -12.63
N HIS A 217 21.93 -20.99 -12.18
CA HIS A 217 21.14 -19.79 -11.86
C HIS A 217 20.26 -19.28 -13.01
N LYS A 218 20.59 -19.58 -14.27
CA LYS A 218 19.79 -19.20 -15.45
C LYS A 218 18.40 -19.85 -15.47
N HIS A 219 18.22 -20.96 -14.76
CA HIS A 219 16.93 -21.66 -14.63
C HIS A 219 16.12 -21.17 -13.41
N CYS A 220 16.55 -20.09 -12.76
CA CYS A 220 15.92 -19.57 -11.55
C CYS A 220 15.39 -18.15 -11.79
N GLN A 221 14.18 -17.89 -11.33
CA GLN A 221 13.56 -16.57 -11.41
C GLN A 221 13.52 -15.90 -10.03
N PRO A 222 13.97 -14.63 -9.89
CA PRO A 222 13.84 -13.90 -8.64
C PRO A 222 12.37 -13.54 -8.40
N ILE A 223 11.78 -14.11 -7.35
CA ILE A 223 10.38 -13.86 -6.96
C ILE A 223 10.23 -12.74 -5.90
N HIS A 224 11.30 -12.38 -5.17
CA HIS A 224 11.27 -11.35 -4.12
C HIS A 224 12.69 -10.90 -3.73
N LYS A 225 12.93 -9.60 -3.52
CA LYS A 225 14.27 -9.03 -3.23
C LYS A 225 14.57 -8.77 -1.75
N LYS A 226 13.59 -8.94 -0.84
CA LYS A 226 13.74 -8.65 0.60
C LYS A 226 14.18 -7.20 0.88
N ASP A 227 13.74 -6.27 0.05
CA ASP A 227 13.90 -4.83 0.18
C ASP A 227 12.73 -4.14 0.91
N GLY A 228 11.82 -4.93 1.49
CA GLY A 228 10.65 -4.43 2.23
C GLY A 228 9.39 -4.23 1.37
N TYR A 229 9.45 -4.49 0.07
CA TYR A 229 8.33 -4.32 -0.84
C TYR A 229 7.71 -5.67 -1.24
N ALA A 230 6.37 -5.76 -1.16
CA ALA A 230 5.62 -6.85 -1.76
C ALA A 230 5.23 -6.45 -3.19
N TYR A 231 5.66 -7.26 -4.16
CA TYR A 231 5.34 -7.10 -5.57
C TYR A 231 4.08 -7.94 -5.86
N GLY A 232 2.97 -7.27 -6.16
CA GLY A 232 1.73 -7.91 -6.62
C GLY A 232 1.48 -7.57 -8.09
N PHE A 233 1.14 -8.57 -8.88
CA PHE A 233 0.56 -8.40 -10.22
C PHE A 233 -0.92 -8.02 -10.11
#